data_AF-A0AA87Z219-F1
#
_entry.id   AF-A0AA87Z219-F1
#
_cell.length_a   1.000
_cell.length_b   1.000
_cell.length_c   1.000
_cell.angle_alpha   90.00
_cell.angle_beta   90.00
_cell.angle_gamma   90.00
#
_symmetry.space_group_name_H-M   'P 1'
#
loop_
_entity.id
_entity.type
_entity.pdbx_description
1 polymer ?
#
loop_
_entity_poly.entity_id
_entity_poly.type
_entity_poly.pdbx_seq_one_letter_code
_entity_poly.pdbx_strand_id
1 'polypeptide(L)'
;MEVDPVAEYMEEMTVEEEERCSTPKRDECRIRVMSAPPPPPRKKRFLGGKKREQPKNGYFQPPDLETFFAMAPRPACKLVRA
;
A
#
# COMPACT_ATOMS: atom_id res chain seq x y z
N MET A 1 -13.41 47.40 10.18
CA MET A 1 -13.47 45.95 9.92
C MET A 1 -12.41 45.35 10.81
N GLU A 2 -12.78 44.98 12.03
CA GLU A 2 -11.87 44.30 12.94
C GLU A 2 -11.91 42.83 12.54
N VAL A 3 -10.79 42.31 12.07
CA VAL A 3 -10.65 40.89 11.71
C VAL A 3 -10.38 40.15 13.03
N ASP A 4 -11.21 39.15 13.34
CA ASP A 4 -11.08 38.36 14.56
C ASP A 4 -9.72 37.64 14.56
N PRO A 5 -8.83 37.93 15.53
CA PRO A 5 -7.49 37.33 15.58
C PRO A 5 -7.55 35.82 15.84
N VAL A 6 -8.72 35.33 16.28
CA VAL A 6 -8.99 33.92 16.52
C VAL A 6 -9.16 33.13 15.23
N ALA A 7 -9.84 33.73 14.25
CA ALA A 7 -10.04 33.11 12.95
C ALA A 7 -8.74 33.09 12.16
N GLU A 8 -7.95 34.17 12.26
CA GLU A 8 -6.65 34.29 11.59
C GLU A 8 -5.65 33.20 12.06
N TYR A 9 -5.55 32.92 13.37
CA TYR A 9 -4.66 31.86 13.86
C TYR A 9 -5.14 30.45 13.47
N MET A 10 -6.46 30.23 13.43
CA MET A 10 -7.01 28.94 13.05
C MET A 10 -6.75 28.67 11.57
N GLU A 11 -6.90 29.69 10.73
CA GLU A 11 -6.61 29.58 9.30
C GLU A 11 -5.11 29.37 9.05
N GLU A 12 -4.22 30.13 9.71
CA GLU A 12 -2.75 29.96 9.63
C GLU A 12 -2.31 28.54 10.01
N MET A 13 -2.80 28.00 11.13
CA MET A 13 -2.45 26.66 11.61
C MET A 13 -2.87 25.57 10.60
N THR A 14 -4.03 25.72 9.94
CA THR A 14 -4.51 24.75 8.95
C THR A 14 -3.69 24.76 7.65
N VAL A 15 -3.20 25.93 7.24
CA VAL A 15 -2.35 26.08 6.05
C VAL A 15 -0.99 25.39 6.25
N GLU A 16 -0.40 25.50 7.45
CA GLU A 16 0.88 24.83 7.76
C GLU A 16 0.76 23.29 7.78
N GLU A 17 -0.34 22.75 8.32
CA GLU A 17 -0.55 21.30 8.39
C GLU A 17 -0.77 20.68 6.99
N GLU A 18 -1.53 21.36 6.12
CA GLU A 18 -1.74 20.93 4.74
C GLU A 18 -0.44 20.98 3.91
N GLU A 19 0.42 21.98 4.13
CA GLU A 19 1.68 22.10 3.42
C GLU A 19 2.68 20.99 3.79
N ARG A 20 2.68 20.54 5.06
CA ARG A 20 3.58 19.46 5.54
C ARG A 20 3.25 18.08 4.96
N CYS A 21 2.02 17.86 4.50
CA CYS A 21 1.56 16.57 3.96
C CYS A 21 1.18 16.65 2.46
N SER A 22 1.69 17.65 1.73
CA SER A 22 1.41 17.85 0.32
C SER A 22 2.55 17.45 -0.61
N THR A 23 2.22 17.04 -1.83
CA THR A 23 3.22 16.82 -2.89
C THR A 23 3.95 18.13 -3.21
N PRO A 24 5.31 18.14 -3.28
CA PRO A 24 6.06 19.34 -3.63
C PRO A 24 5.59 19.97 -4.95
N LYS A 25 5.34 21.28 -4.93
CA LYS A 25 4.77 22.03 -6.07
C LYS A 25 5.82 22.59 -7.04
N ARG A 26 7.11 22.57 -6.66
CA ARG A 26 8.22 23.05 -7.50
C ARG A 26 8.34 22.20 -8.76
N ASP A 27 8.54 22.84 -9.91
CA ASP A 27 8.57 22.15 -11.21
C ASP A 27 9.66 21.06 -11.33
N GLU A 28 10.76 21.21 -10.58
CA GLU A 28 11.83 20.21 -10.49
C GLU A 28 11.40 18.90 -9.81
N CYS A 29 10.43 18.96 -8.90
CA CYS A 29 9.89 17.81 -8.17
C CYS A 29 8.49 17.38 -8.66
N ARG A 30 7.85 18.21 -9.49
CA ARG A 30 6.48 17.99 -9.94
C ARG A 30 6.41 16.79 -10.89
N ILE A 31 5.65 15.78 -10.49
CA ILE A 31 5.36 14.62 -11.35
C ILE A 31 4.60 15.15 -12.58
N ARG A 32 5.15 14.91 -13.77
CA ARG A 32 4.50 15.29 -15.02
C ARG A 32 3.16 14.56 -15.11
N VAL A 33 2.12 15.30 -15.46
CA VAL A 33 0.80 14.71 -15.73
C VAL A 33 0.92 13.84 -16.98
N MET A 34 1.05 12.53 -16.79
CA MET A 34 0.99 11.57 -17.89
C MET A 34 -0.46 11.50 -18.38
N SER A 35 -0.68 11.63 -19.68
CA SER A 35 -2.02 11.58 -20.29
C SER A 35 -2.72 10.22 -20.11
N ALA A 36 -1.95 9.15 -19.88
CA ALA A 36 -2.42 7.82 -19.52
C ALA A 36 -1.30 7.01 -18.86
N PRO A 37 -1.62 6.03 -17.99
CA PRO A 37 -0.63 5.05 -17.53
C PRO A 37 -0.07 4.23 -18.72
N PRO A 38 1.13 3.64 -18.58
CA PRO A 38 1.65 2.75 -19.62
C PRO A 38 0.68 1.57 -19.86
N PRO A 39 0.64 1.01 -21.08
CA PRO A 39 -0.23 -0.11 -21.39
C PRO A 39 0.09 -1.32 -20.52
N PRO A 40 -0.91 -2.16 -20.18
CA PRO A 40 -0.70 -3.30 -19.32
C PRO A 40 0.29 -4.31 -19.92
N PRO A 41 1.12 -4.98 -19.09
CA PRO A 41 2.05 -6.00 -19.58
C PRO A 41 1.32 -7.10 -20.36
N ARG A 42 1.78 -7.39 -21.58
CA ARG A 42 1.19 -8.46 -22.40
C ARG A 42 1.61 -9.83 -21.86
N LYS A 43 0.63 -10.62 -21.42
CA LYS A 43 0.87 -12.01 -21.01
C LYS A 43 1.36 -12.82 -22.22
N LYS A 44 2.50 -13.51 -22.09
CA LYS A 44 2.99 -14.45 -23.11
C LYS A 44 1.97 -15.57 -23.30
N ARG A 45 1.76 -15.99 -24.55
CA ARG A 45 0.94 -17.17 -24.85
C ARG A 45 1.58 -18.40 -24.22
N PHE A 46 0.78 -19.22 -23.55
CA PHE A 46 1.22 -20.49 -23.00
C PHE A 46 1.45 -21.46 -24.17
N LEU A 47 2.72 -21.79 -24.47
CA LEU A 47 3.12 -22.57 -25.65
C LEU A 47 3.37 -24.06 -25.36
N GLY A 48 3.21 -24.53 -24.12
CA GLY A 48 3.51 -25.94 -23.81
C GLY A 48 2.96 -26.44 -22.48
N GLY A 49 2.27 -27.59 -22.52
CA GLY A 49 1.74 -28.32 -21.38
C GLY A 49 0.22 -28.53 -21.46
N LYS A 50 -0.28 -29.68 -20.98
CA LYS A 50 -1.70 -29.81 -20.65
C LYS A 50 -2.01 -28.78 -19.57
N LYS A 51 -3.14 -28.06 -19.67
CA LYS A 51 -3.63 -27.24 -18.55
C LYS A 51 -3.63 -28.13 -17.32
N ARG A 52 -2.90 -27.74 -16.27
CA ARG A 52 -2.92 -28.47 -15.01
C ARG A 52 -4.38 -28.54 -14.57
N GLU A 53 -4.87 -29.74 -14.35
CA GLU A 53 -6.19 -29.93 -13.80
C GLU A 53 -6.22 -29.30 -12.41
N GLN A 54 -7.36 -28.73 -12.02
CA GLN A 54 -7.49 -28.18 -10.68
C GLN A 54 -7.28 -29.31 -9.67
N PRO A 55 -6.52 -29.09 -8.58
CA PRO A 55 -6.40 -30.07 -7.53
C PRO A 55 -7.79 -30.43 -7.00
N LYS A 56 -8.09 -31.74 -6.92
CA LYS A 56 -9.39 -32.24 -6.44
C LYS A 56 -9.74 -31.73 -5.03
N ASN A 57 -8.73 -31.39 -4.25
CA ASN A 57 -8.84 -31.04 -2.84
C ASN A 57 -8.74 -29.51 -2.63
N GLY A 58 -8.82 -28.71 -3.70
CA GLY A 58 -8.53 -27.28 -3.67
C GLY A 58 -7.04 -26.97 -3.65
N TYR A 59 -6.69 -25.72 -4.01
CA TYR A 59 -5.30 -25.23 -3.97
C TYR A 59 -4.84 -24.87 -2.57
N PHE A 60 -5.77 -24.43 -1.73
CA PHE A 60 -5.50 -24.09 -0.34
C PHE A 60 -5.82 -25.32 0.50
N GLN A 61 -4.79 -25.90 1.10
CA GLN A 61 -4.93 -26.90 2.13
C GLN A 61 -4.61 -26.20 3.45
N PRO A 62 -5.62 -25.68 4.18
CA PRO A 62 -5.37 -25.06 5.47
C PRO A 62 -4.68 -26.07 6.38
N PRO A 63 -3.69 -25.64 7.17
CA PRO A 63 -3.23 -26.47 8.27
C PRO A 63 -4.42 -26.76 9.18
N ASP A 64 -4.39 -27.94 9.80
CA ASP A 64 -5.37 -28.29 10.82
C ASP A 64 -5.35 -27.23 11.94
N LEU A 65 -6.52 -26.68 12.27
CA LEU A 65 -6.64 -25.57 13.21
C LEU A 65 -6.27 -26.00 14.62
N GLU A 66 -6.68 -27.21 15.02
CA GLU A 66 -6.29 -27.82 16.30
C GLU A 66 -4.77 -27.89 16.41
N THR A 67 -4.11 -28.41 15.38
CA THR A 67 -2.64 -28.44 15.31
C THR A 67 -2.03 -27.04 15.35
N PHE A 68 -2.61 -26.05 14.65
CA PHE A 68 -2.10 -24.67 14.62
C PHE A 68 -2.10 -24.01 16.00
N PHE A 69 -3.16 -24.20 16.79
CA PHE A 69 -3.27 -23.64 18.15
C PHE A 69 -2.55 -24.49 19.21
N ALA A 70 -2.33 -25.78 18.97
CA ALA A 70 -1.56 -26.66 19.86
C ALA A 70 -0.04 -26.41 19.80
N MET A 71 0.44 -25.65 18.80
CA MET A 71 1.87 -25.32 18.69
C MET A 71 2.30 -24.36 19.80
N ALA A 72 3.42 -24.68 20.46
CA ALA A 72 4.04 -23.77 21.40
C ALA A 72 4.35 -22.41 20.73
N PRO A 73 4.16 -21.28 21.43
CA PRO A 73 4.45 -19.96 20.89
C PRO A 73 5.89 -19.90 20.36
N ARG A 74 6.01 -19.51 19.09
CA ARG A 74 7.31 -19.31 18.45
C ARG A 74 8.01 -18.14 19.16
N PRO A 75 9.31 -18.24 19.49
CA PRO A 75 10.03 -17.08 19.99
C PRO A 75 9.91 -15.95 18.98
N ALA A 76 9.45 -14.78 19.44
CA ALA A 76 9.23 -13.63 18.58
C ALA A 76 10.54 -13.27 17.85
N CYS A 77 10.46 -13.06 16.54
CA CYS A 77 11.56 -12.49 15.77
C CYS A 77 11.92 -11.15 16.41
N LYS A 78 13.12 -11.04 16.99
CA LYS A 78 13.58 -9.77 17.53
C LYS A 78 13.68 -8.80 16.37
N LEU A 79 12.87 -7.73 16.40
CA LEU A 79 13.05 -6.60 15.50
C LEU A 79 14.44 -6.04 15.78
N VAL A 80 15.38 -6.27 14.86
CA VAL A 80 16.69 -5.64 14.92
C VAL A 80 16.43 -4.17 14.57
N ARG A 81 16.56 -3.27 15.54
CA ARG A 81 16.60 -1.84 15.25
C ARG A 81 17.85 -1.59 14.40
N ALA A 82 17.63 -1.01 13.22
CA ALA A 82 18.67 -0.49 12.36
C ALA A 82 19.32 0.76 13.00
#